data_AF-A0A328HAV6-F1
#
_entry.id   AF-A0A328HAV6-F1
#
_cell.length_a   1.000
_cell.length_b   1.000
_cell.length_c   1.000
_cell.angle_alpha   90.00
_cell.angle_beta   90.00
_cell.angle_gamma   90.00
#
_symmetry.space_group_name_H-M   'P 1'
#
loop_
_entity.id
_entity.type
_entity.pdbx_description
1 polymer ?
#
loop_
_entity_poly.entity_id
_entity_poly.type
_entity_poly.pdbx_seq_one_letter_code
_entity_poly.pdbx_strand_id
1 'polypeptide(L)'
;MAASPRETREAKRRIQQMEAKRELRRDQEKRRKRDNLVAGGAGAAAVILAVVLQLTVFAGNPTEAEFAAAEADLATPSAPASPDATPSASQTNAANIPKPATAAGKTFTGELKLNRGTLGVQLDGTKAPQAAAVFKSLADQGYYKGVSCHRLTTGENFGVLQCGSKTGDGQGDPNYTWGPLENTPADNKYPAGTIAVARTGNNAYGNGTQFFIVYKDTAIPADSAGGYTIVGKVTSGLDTVTKIAAAGLKTGENGTDGAPAEPVTIDSFSLK
;
A
#
# COMPACT_ATOMS: atom_id res chain seq x y z
N MET A 1 -60.45 25.15 -36.64
CA MET A 1 -60.49 24.98 -35.17
C MET A 1 -59.19 25.55 -34.60
N ALA A 2 -59.25 26.64 -33.82
CA ALA A 2 -58.06 27.25 -33.24
C ALA A 2 -57.70 26.50 -31.94
N ALA A 3 -56.45 26.05 -31.82
CA ALA A 3 -55.96 25.32 -30.64
C ALA A 3 -56.04 26.18 -29.38
N SER A 4 -56.34 25.57 -28.22
CA SER A 4 -56.59 26.33 -27.00
C SER A 4 -55.30 26.99 -26.45
N PRO A 5 -55.40 28.09 -25.69
CA PRO A 5 -54.25 28.74 -25.06
C PRO A 5 -53.42 27.85 -24.11
N ARG A 6 -53.98 26.72 -23.66
CA ARG A 6 -53.29 25.73 -22.81
C ARG A 6 -52.44 24.78 -23.65
N GLU A 7 -52.98 24.29 -24.78
CA GLU A 7 -52.26 23.39 -25.69
C GLU A 7 -51.04 24.07 -26.33
N THR A 8 -51.15 25.36 -26.65
CA THR A 8 -50.03 26.16 -27.19
C THR A 8 -48.92 26.40 -26.16
N ARG A 9 -49.24 26.47 -24.86
CA ARG A 9 -48.23 26.59 -23.78
C ARG A 9 -47.52 25.27 -23.51
N GLU A 10 -48.23 24.15 -23.54
CA GLU A 10 -47.63 22.82 -23.39
C GLU A 10 -46.75 22.45 -24.57
N ALA A 11 -47.17 22.77 -25.80
CA ALA A 11 -46.35 22.59 -26.99
C ALA A 11 -45.02 23.37 -26.91
N LYS A 12 -45.06 24.63 -26.46
CA LYS A 12 -43.85 25.44 -26.24
C LYS A 12 -42.91 24.85 -25.18
N ARG A 13 -43.45 24.35 -24.06
CA ARG A 13 -42.64 23.71 -23.01
C ARG A 13 -41.96 22.44 -23.49
N ARG A 14 -42.65 21.61 -24.30
CA ARG A 14 -42.05 20.40 -24.89
C ARG A 14 -40.92 20.73 -25.86
N ILE A 15 -41.09 21.78 -26.67
CA ILE A 15 -40.04 22.25 -27.59
C ILE A 15 -38.81 22.71 -26.80
N GLN A 16 -39.00 23.55 -25.77
CA GLN A 16 -37.89 24.01 -24.90
C GLN A 16 -37.18 22.86 -24.18
N GLN A 17 -37.92 21.86 -23.68
CA GLN A 17 -37.32 20.68 -23.06
C GLN A 17 -36.53 19.82 -24.05
N MET A 18 -36.99 19.72 -25.30
CA MET A 18 -36.25 19.01 -26.35
C MET A 18 -34.98 19.77 -26.76
N GLU A 19 -35.04 21.10 -26.84
CA GLU A 19 -33.88 21.95 -27.12
C GLU A 19 -32.83 21.85 -26.01
N ALA A 20 -33.24 21.97 -24.74
CA ALA A 20 -32.34 21.80 -23.59
C ALA A 20 -31.69 20.40 -23.56
N LYS A 21 -32.46 19.35 -23.88
CA LYS A 21 -31.92 17.98 -24.00
C LYS A 21 -30.95 17.82 -25.18
N ARG A 22 -31.14 18.56 -26.28
CA ARG A 22 -30.22 18.55 -27.43
C ARG A 22 -28.92 19.30 -27.11
N GLU A 23 -29.00 20.41 -26.38
CA GLU A 23 -27.82 21.17 -25.92
C GLU A 23 -26.98 20.35 -24.94
N LEU A 24 -27.61 19.71 -23.94
CA LEU A 24 -26.91 18.82 -23.01
C LEU A 24 -26.18 17.68 -23.72
N ARG A 25 -26.80 17.05 -24.73
CA ARG A 25 -26.15 16.00 -25.53
C ARG A 25 -24.96 16.54 -26.32
N ARG A 26 -25.09 17.72 -26.94
CA ARG A 26 -24.00 18.37 -27.69
C ARG A 26 -22.82 18.71 -26.77
N ASP A 27 -23.09 19.19 -25.55
CA ASP A 27 -22.05 19.52 -24.58
C ASP A 27 -21.37 18.27 -24.02
N GLN A 28 -22.13 17.20 -23.77
CA GLN A 28 -21.58 15.90 -23.38
C GLN A 28 -20.69 15.31 -24.48
N GLU A 29 -21.10 15.40 -25.75
CA GLU A 29 -20.29 14.95 -26.90
C GLU A 29 -19.01 15.76 -27.06
N LYS A 30 -19.07 17.09 -26.90
CA LYS A 30 -17.88 17.96 -26.92
C LYS A 30 -16.90 17.61 -25.80
N ARG A 31 -17.41 17.38 -24.57
CA ARG A 31 -16.59 16.95 -23.42
C ARG A 31 -15.95 15.58 -23.69
N ARG A 32 -16.72 14.58 -24.15
CA ARG A 32 -16.18 13.26 -24.53
C ARG A 32 -15.10 13.34 -25.61
N LYS A 33 -15.30 14.17 -26.65
CA LYS A 33 -14.29 14.37 -27.71
C LYS A 33 -13.01 15.00 -27.16
N ARG A 34 -13.13 15.99 -26.27
CA ARG A 34 -11.97 16.62 -25.62
C ARG A 34 -11.24 15.64 -24.71
N ASP A 35 -11.96 14.89 -23.88
CA ASP A 35 -11.37 13.95 -22.93
C ASP A 35 -10.71 12.77 -23.67
N ASN A 36 -11.31 12.28 -24.76
CA ASN A 36 -10.69 11.28 -25.63
C ASN A 36 -9.46 11.83 -26.38
N LEU A 37 -9.44 13.11 -26.76
CA LEU A 37 -8.30 13.75 -27.43
C LEU A 37 -7.13 13.97 -26.46
N VAL A 38 -7.42 14.33 -25.20
CA VAL A 38 -6.43 14.45 -24.12
C VAL A 38 -5.88 13.07 -23.74
N ALA A 39 -6.73 12.06 -23.61
CA ALA A 39 -6.31 10.68 -23.32
C ALA A 39 -5.48 10.08 -24.47
N GLY A 40 -5.86 10.34 -25.74
CA GLY A 40 -5.10 9.91 -26.91
C GLY A 40 -3.73 10.59 -27.03
N GLY A 41 -3.64 11.88 -26.70
CA GLY A 41 -2.39 12.64 -26.69
C GLY A 41 -1.41 12.18 -25.58
N ALA A 42 -1.92 11.89 -24.38
CA ALA A 42 -1.11 11.37 -23.28
C ALA A 42 -0.57 9.95 -23.56
N GLY A 43 -1.37 9.10 -24.22
CA GLY A 43 -0.95 7.75 -24.64
C GLY A 43 0.18 7.76 -25.67
N ALA A 44 0.12 8.63 -26.68
CA ALA A 44 1.16 8.73 -27.71
C ALA A 44 2.50 9.20 -27.15
N ALA A 45 2.50 10.14 -26.19
CA ALA A 45 3.72 10.60 -25.53
C ALA A 45 4.38 9.50 -24.68
N ALA A 46 3.59 8.68 -23.99
CA ALA A 46 4.11 7.56 -23.18
C ALA A 46 4.71 6.44 -24.03
N VAL A 47 4.13 6.14 -25.21
CA VAL A 47 4.68 5.13 -26.14
C VAL A 47 6.00 5.61 -26.76
N ILE A 48 6.11 6.89 -27.13
CA ILE A 48 7.37 7.45 -27.65
C ILE A 48 8.46 7.40 -26.57
N LEU A 49 8.14 7.75 -25.32
CA LEU A 49 9.07 7.68 -24.19
C LEU A 49 9.52 6.23 -23.92
N ALA A 50 8.60 5.26 -23.99
CA ALA A 50 8.92 3.85 -23.84
C ALA A 50 9.81 3.33 -24.96
N VAL A 51 9.56 3.70 -26.22
CA VAL A 51 10.39 3.30 -27.38
C VAL A 51 11.79 3.91 -27.28
N VAL A 52 11.92 5.16 -26.86
CA VAL A 52 13.24 5.81 -26.65
C VAL A 52 14.00 5.12 -25.51
N LEU A 53 13.34 4.80 -24.40
CA LEU A 53 13.95 4.06 -23.28
C LEU A 53 14.42 2.66 -23.73
N GLN A 54 13.60 1.98 -24.54
CA GLN A 54 13.88 0.63 -25.02
C GLN A 54 15.04 0.61 -26.04
N LEU A 55 15.20 1.64 -26.87
CA LEU A 55 16.35 1.79 -27.77
C LEU A 55 17.66 2.09 -27.02
N THR A 56 17.62 2.79 -25.88
CA THR A 56 18.81 3.03 -25.06
C THR A 56 19.28 1.79 -24.28
N VAL A 57 18.37 0.87 -23.94
CA VAL A 57 18.70 -0.37 -23.23
C VAL A 57 19.25 -1.44 -24.18
N PHE A 58 18.85 -1.45 -25.46
CA PHE A 58 19.34 -2.43 -26.45
C PHE A 58 20.67 -2.06 -27.13
N ALA A 59 21.18 -0.84 -26.95
CA ALA A 59 22.48 -0.41 -27.50
C ALA A 59 23.69 -0.75 -26.60
N GLY A 60 23.46 -1.36 -25.42
CA GLY A 60 24.48 -1.64 -24.40
C GLY A 60 24.79 -3.13 -24.20
N ASN A 61 24.74 -3.96 -25.24
CA ASN A 61 25.22 -5.33 -25.12
C ASN A 61 26.76 -5.32 -25.01
N PRO A 62 27.35 -6.00 -24.01
CA PRO A 62 28.79 -6.07 -23.84
C PRO A 62 29.44 -6.79 -25.03
N THR A 63 30.62 -6.32 -25.40
CA THR A 63 31.39 -6.84 -26.53
C THR A 63 31.98 -8.22 -26.23
N GLU A 64 32.28 -8.98 -27.27
CA GLU A 64 32.85 -10.33 -27.20
C GLU A 64 34.15 -10.38 -26.35
N ALA A 65 34.88 -9.25 -26.28
CA ALA A 65 36.07 -9.08 -25.44
C ALA A 65 35.75 -8.98 -23.94
N GLU A 66 34.61 -8.41 -23.56
CA GLU A 66 34.19 -8.26 -22.16
C GLU A 66 33.64 -9.59 -21.61
N PHE A 67 33.03 -10.42 -22.45
CA PHE A 67 32.62 -11.78 -22.10
C PHE A 67 33.83 -12.71 -21.91
N ALA A 68 34.82 -12.62 -22.80
CA ALA A 68 36.06 -13.41 -22.71
C ALA A 68 36.89 -13.07 -21.45
N ALA A 69 36.87 -11.81 -21.01
CA ALA A 69 37.54 -11.40 -19.77
C ALA A 69 36.88 -11.96 -18.51
N ALA A 70 35.54 -12.07 -18.49
CA ALA A 70 34.79 -12.66 -17.39
C ALA A 70 34.95 -14.19 -17.30
N GLU A 71 35.17 -14.86 -18.43
CA GLU A 71 35.38 -16.31 -18.48
C GLU A 71 36.80 -16.71 -18.03
N ALA A 72 37.80 -15.85 -18.26
CA ALA A 72 39.18 -16.06 -17.81
C ALA A 72 39.33 -15.97 -16.28
N ASP A 73 38.51 -15.15 -15.60
CA ASP A 73 38.53 -14.98 -14.14
C ASP A 73 37.93 -16.20 -13.39
N LEU A 74 37.20 -17.08 -14.09
CA LEU A 74 36.60 -18.29 -13.52
C LEU A 74 37.50 -19.54 -13.61
N ALA A 75 38.65 -19.47 -14.30
CA ALA A 75 39.42 -20.65 -14.70
C ALA A 75 40.73 -20.91 -13.94
N THR A 76 41.02 -20.23 -12.83
CA THR A 76 42.30 -20.43 -12.11
C THR A 76 42.09 -20.94 -10.66
N PRO A 77 42.56 -22.15 -10.30
CA PRO A 77 42.48 -22.64 -8.93
C PRO A 77 43.77 -22.38 -8.14
N SER A 78 43.67 -21.81 -6.94
CA SER A 78 44.65 -22.05 -5.86
C SER A 78 44.10 -21.63 -4.50
N ALA A 79 43.99 -22.62 -3.61
CA ALA A 79 43.96 -22.45 -2.17
C ALA A 79 45.39 -22.69 -1.62
N PRO A 80 45.75 -22.28 -0.38
CA PRO A 80 45.25 -23.00 0.78
C PRO A 80 44.79 -22.13 1.97
N ALA A 81 44.07 -22.81 2.86
CA ALA A 81 43.42 -22.38 4.09
C ALA A 81 44.21 -21.45 5.04
N SER A 82 43.49 -20.51 5.66
CA SER A 82 43.66 -20.17 7.07
C SER A 82 42.33 -19.67 7.69
N PRO A 83 42.09 -19.95 8.98
CA PRO A 83 40.78 -19.87 9.59
C PRO A 83 40.60 -18.48 10.23
N ASP A 84 39.72 -17.67 9.65
CA ASP A 84 39.02 -16.65 10.42
C ASP A 84 37.76 -16.26 9.65
N ALA A 85 36.74 -17.10 9.77
CA ALA A 85 35.38 -16.67 9.55
C ALA A 85 35.02 -15.73 10.70
N THR A 86 35.38 -14.46 10.55
CA THR A 86 34.82 -13.38 11.36
C THR A 86 33.30 -13.42 11.15
N PRO A 87 32.46 -13.52 12.20
CA PRO A 87 31.03 -13.57 12.02
C PRO A 87 30.55 -12.29 11.35
N SER A 88 29.76 -12.45 10.29
CA SER A 88 29.01 -11.40 9.61
C SER A 88 28.38 -10.46 10.65
N ALA A 89 28.73 -9.18 10.62
CA ALA A 89 28.20 -8.19 11.55
C ALA A 89 26.66 -8.20 11.46
N SER A 90 26.00 -8.58 12.54
CA SER A 90 24.53 -8.46 12.64
C SER A 90 24.16 -7.00 12.39
N GLN A 91 23.31 -6.74 11.39
CA GLN A 91 22.71 -5.42 11.23
C GLN A 91 22.01 -5.03 12.54
N THR A 92 22.12 -3.77 12.93
CA THR A 92 21.53 -3.26 14.18
C THR A 92 20.62 -2.08 13.88
N ASN A 93 19.58 -1.93 14.69
CA ASN A 93 18.65 -0.80 14.56
C ASN A 93 19.35 0.52 14.94
N ALA A 94 18.99 1.60 14.24
CA ALA A 94 19.47 2.94 14.53
C ALA A 94 19.00 3.43 15.92
N ALA A 95 19.72 4.39 16.50
CA ALA A 95 19.49 4.86 17.87
C ALA A 95 18.10 5.48 18.10
N ASN A 96 17.45 5.98 17.05
CA ASN A 96 16.09 6.52 17.09
C ASN A 96 15.00 5.43 17.13
N ILE A 97 15.34 4.16 16.94
CA ILE A 97 14.40 3.05 17.01
C ILE A 97 14.25 2.59 18.47
N PRO A 98 13.02 2.52 19.01
CA PRO A 98 12.77 2.02 20.36
C PRO A 98 13.35 0.61 20.57
N LYS A 99 13.97 0.36 21.74
CA LYS A 99 14.55 -0.95 22.05
C LYS A 99 13.45 -2.00 22.30
N PRO A 100 13.63 -3.25 21.84
CA PRO A 100 12.63 -4.31 21.99
C PRO A 100 12.32 -4.62 23.45
N ALA A 101 13.32 -4.46 24.34
CA ALA A 101 13.17 -4.64 25.79
C ALA A 101 12.08 -3.76 26.43
N THR A 102 11.69 -2.65 25.79
CA THR A 102 10.62 -1.78 26.30
C THR A 102 9.23 -2.43 26.19
N ALA A 103 9.06 -3.38 25.28
CA ALA A 103 7.82 -4.10 25.00
C ALA A 103 7.90 -5.61 25.27
N ALA A 104 9.09 -6.17 25.42
CA ALA A 104 9.29 -7.60 25.64
C ALA A 104 8.42 -8.16 26.77
N GLY A 105 7.66 -9.21 26.46
CA GLY A 105 6.76 -9.89 27.41
C GLY A 105 5.50 -9.11 27.78
N LYS A 106 5.24 -7.95 27.15
CA LYS A 106 4.06 -7.13 27.40
C LYS A 106 3.00 -7.35 26.34
N THR A 107 1.76 -7.14 26.74
CA THR A 107 0.61 -7.07 25.83
C THR A 107 0.05 -5.67 25.94
N PHE A 108 0.02 -4.94 24.82
CA PHE A 108 -0.59 -3.61 24.78
C PHE A 108 -2.00 -3.72 24.23
N THR A 109 -2.96 -3.07 24.87
CA THR A 109 -4.35 -3.03 24.39
C THR A 109 -4.82 -1.61 24.22
N GLY A 110 -5.73 -1.37 23.29
CA GLY A 110 -6.27 -0.04 23.10
C GLY A 110 -7.14 0.08 21.87
N GLU A 111 -7.14 1.27 21.27
CA GLU A 111 -8.06 1.63 20.21
C GLU A 111 -7.31 2.26 19.02
N LEU A 112 -7.70 1.83 17.82
CA LEU A 112 -7.40 2.50 16.57
C LEU A 112 -8.69 3.16 16.08
N LYS A 113 -8.75 4.48 16.19
CA LYS A 113 -9.88 5.27 15.72
C LYS A 113 -9.61 5.75 14.30
N LEU A 114 -10.43 5.28 13.38
CA LEU A 114 -10.50 5.78 12.02
C LEU A 114 -11.63 6.80 11.92
N ASN A 115 -11.55 7.70 10.94
CA ASN A 115 -12.65 8.61 10.61
C ASN A 115 -13.94 7.89 10.15
N ARG A 116 -13.90 6.55 10.01
CA ARG A 116 -15.03 5.69 9.62
C ARG A 116 -15.53 4.77 10.74
N GLY A 117 -14.86 4.73 11.90
CA GLY A 117 -15.20 3.84 13.00
C GLY A 117 -14.01 3.53 13.89
N THR A 118 -14.25 2.83 15.00
CA THR A 118 -13.23 2.50 16.00
C THR A 118 -12.99 1.00 16.05
N LEU A 119 -11.71 0.62 16.14
CA LEU A 119 -11.29 -0.76 16.29
C LEU A 119 -10.65 -0.94 17.66
N GLY A 120 -11.06 -1.97 18.39
CA GLY A 120 -10.25 -2.47 19.50
C GLY A 120 -9.03 -3.20 18.96
N VAL A 121 -7.87 -3.00 19.55
CA VAL A 121 -6.62 -3.62 19.10
C VAL A 121 -5.78 -4.13 20.26
N GLN A 122 -4.97 -5.15 19.97
CA GLN A 122 -4.01 -5.75 20.89
C GLN A 122 -2.69 -5.99 20.16
N LEU A 123 -1.57 -5.54 20.73
CA LEU A 123 -0.21 -5.85 20.26
C LEU A 123 0.48 -6.84 21.21
N ASP A 124 1.24 -7.77 20.64
CA ASP A 124 1.91 -8.86 21.34
C ASP A 124 3.43 -8.63 21.36
N GLY A 125 3.92 -8.01 22.44
CA GLY A 125 5.35 -7.81 22.68
C GLY A 125 6.08 -9.07 23.15
N THR A 126 5.38 -10.20 23.33
CA THR A 126 6.05 -11.50 23.55
C THR A 126 6.50 -12.10 22.23
N LYS A 127 5.63 -12.05 21.21
CA LYS A 127 5.93 -12.59 19.88
C LYS A 127 6.69 -11.63 18.98
N ALA A 128 6.41 -10.33 19.08
CA ALA A 128 7.02 -9.29 18.26
C ALA A 128 7.47 -8.08 19.12
N PRO A 129 8.48 -8.26 19.99
CA PRO A 129 8.91 -7.21 20.93
C PRO A 129 9.43 -5.94 20.24
N GLN A 130 10.19 -6.04 19.15
CA GLN A 130 10.68 -4.87 18.42
C GLN A 130 9.53 -4.11 17.76
N ALA A 131 8.60 -4.83 17.12
CA ALA A 131 7.42 -4.22 16.51
C ALA A 131 6.53 -3.55 17.57
N ALA A 132 6.18 -4.27 18.64
CA ALA A 132 5.34 -3.72 19.70
C ALA A 132 5.97 -2.47 20.35
N ALA A 133 7.29 -2.45 20.55
CA ALA A 133 8.01 -1.28 21.05
C ALA A 133 7.89 -0.07 20.11
N VAL A 134 8.09 -0.29 18.80
CA VAL A 134 7.98 0.77 17.77
C VAL A 134 6.56 1.32 17.73
N PHE A 135 5.55 0.46 17.57
CA PHE A 135 4.16 0.91 17.44
C PHE A 135 3.64 1.57 18.71
N LYS A 136 4.02 1.08 19.90
CA LYS A 136 3.70 1.74 21.17
C LYS A 136 4.32 3.14 21.24
N SER A 137 5.60 3.28 20.87
CA SER A 137 6.27 4.58 20.90
C SER A 137 5.67 5.57 19.89
N LEU A 138 5.39 5.14 18.66
CA LEU A 138 4.74 5.97 17.64
C LEU A 138 3.33 6.40 18.06
N ALA A 139 2.56 5.50 18.69
CA ALA A 139 1.25 5.82 19.25
C ALA A 139 1.34 6.87 20.37
N ASP A 140 2.29 6.71 21.30
CA ASP A 140 2.50 7.66 22.42
C ASP A 140 2.95 9.05 21.92
N GLN A 141 3.70 9.10 20.83
CA GLN A 141 4.11 10.35 20.16
C GLN A 141 2.98 10.99 19.35
N GLY A 142 1.83 10.32 19.20
CA GLY A 142 0.72 10.77 18.37
C GLY A 142 1.01 10.72 16.87
N TYR A 143 2.01 9.96 16.43
CA TYR A 143 2.46 9.89 15.01
C TYR A 143 1.31 9.60 14.05
N TYR A 144 0.37 8.72 14.44
CA TYR A 144 -0.70 8.28 13.55
C TYR A 144 -1.85 9.27 13.40
N LYS A 145 -1.92 10.36 14.17
CA LYS A 145 -3.02 11.33 14.07
C LYS A 145 -3.00 12.03 12.70
N GLY A 146 -4.07 11.87 11.94
CA GLY A 146 -4.23 12.40 10.58
C GLY A 146 -3.56 11.56 9.49
N VAL A 147 -2.88 10.46 9.85
CA VAL A 147 -2.21 9.59 8.88
C VAL A 147 -3.25 8.79 8.07
N SER A 148 -3.04 8.68 6.76
CA SER A 148 -3.96 8.00 5.86
C SER A 148 -3.79 6.48 5.85
N CYS A 149 -4.89 5.80 5.50
CA CYS A 149 -4.84 4.46 4.93
C CYS A 149 -4.86 4.58 3.42
N HIS A 150 -3.68 4.46 2.82
CA HIS A 150 -3.43 4.80 1.41
C HIS A 150 -3.72 3.65 0.46
N ARG A 151 -3.81 2.41 0.97
CA ARG A 151 -4.01 1.21 0.17
C ARG A 151 -5.07 0.31 0.78
N LEU A 152 -5.94 -0.19 -0.07
CA LEU A 152 -6.99 -1.15 0.17
C LEU A 152 -6.93 -2.18 -0.96
N THR A 153 -7.01 -3.46 -0.61
CA THR A 153 -7.23 -4.52 -1.59
C THR A 153 -8.62 -5.08 -1.46
N THR A 154 -9.28 -5.40 -2.57
CA THR A 154 -10.65 -5.93 -2.62
C THR A 154 -10.73 -7.30 -3.30
N GLY A 155 -9.61 -8.02 -3.35
CA GLY A 155 -9.52 -9.35 -3.95
C GLY A 155 -10.42 -10.38 -3.26
N GLU A 156 -10.77 -11.43 -3.98
CA GLU A 156 -11.61 -12.52 -3.47
C GLU A 156 -10.99 -13.18 -2.23
N ASN A 157 -9.68 -13.45 -2.27
CA ASN A 157 -8.92 -14.14 -1.21
C ASN A 157 -7.76 -13.28 -0.65
N PHE A 158 -7.82 -11.95 -0.86
CA PHE A 158 -6.78 -11.03 -0.42
C PHE A 158 -7.41 -9.70 0.03
N GLY A 159 -7.45 -9.48 1.33
CA GLY A 159 -8.17 -8.36 1.94
C GLY A 159 -7.35 -7.65 3.01
N VAL A 160 -6.67 -6.57 2.62
CA VAL A 160 -5.88 -5.73 3.52
C VAL A 160 -6.26 -4.26 3.40
N LEU A 161 -6.24 -3.55 4.54
CA LEU A 161 -6.25 -2.09 4.60
C LEU A 161 -4.91 -1.63 5.20
N GLN A 162 -4.10 -0.93 4.42
CA GLN A 162 -2.75 -0.51 4.79
C GLN A 162 -2.68 1.00 5.07
N CYS A 163 -2.05 1.34 6.19
CA CYS A 163 -1.96 2.68 6.76
C CYS A 163 -0.55 2.99 7.28
N GLY A 164 -0.34 4.22 7.74
CA GLY A 164 0.87 4.57 8.50
C GLY A 164 2.00 5.22 7.69
N SER A 165 1.81 5.43 6.38
CA SER A 165 2.82 6.10 5.54
C SER A 165 2.94 7.57 5.96
N LYS A 166 4.18 8.03 6.15
CA LYS A 166 4.51 9.40 6.57
C LYS A 166 4.04 10.45 5.57
N THR A 167 4.17 10.15 4.29
CA THR A 167 3.77 11.00 3.15
C THR A 167 2.33 10.75 2.72
N GLY A 168 1.71 9.67 3.22
CA GLY A 168 0.32 9.31 2.95
C GLY A 168 0.07 8.68 1.57
N ASP A 169 1.13 8.47 0.78
CA ASP A 169 1.11 7.89 -0.58
C ASP A 169 1.64 6.44 -0.63
N GLY A 170 1.99 5.87 0.54
CA GLY A 170 2.51 4.52 0.67
C GLY A 170 4.02 4.41 0.58
N GLN A 171 4.73 5.50 0.33
CA GLN A 171 6.18 5.49 0.36
C GLN A 171 6.70 5.20 1.78
N GLY A 172 7.75 4.39 1.85
CA GLY A 172 8.49 4.12 3.07
C GLY A 172 9.26 5.35 3.56
N ASP A 173 9.68 5.34 4.83
CA ASP A 173 10.61 6.35 5.35
C ASP A 173 12.01 5.72 5.44
N PRO A 174 12.95 6.04 4.54
CA PRO A 174 14.29 5.47 4.56
C PRO A 174 15.09 5.87 5.82
N ASN A 175 14.66 6.90 6.56
CA ASN A 175 15.29 7.30 7.82
C ASN A 175 14.65 6.65 9.06
N TYR A 176 13.62 5.81 8.84
CA TYR A 176 12.92 5.09 9.90
C TYR A 176 12.65 3.65 9.47
N THR A 177 13.72 2.87 9.35
CA THR A 177 13.68 1.43 9.08
C THR A 177 14.19 0.63 10.26
N TRP A 178 13.64 -0.56 10.50
CA TRP A 178 14.02 -1.41 11.61
C TRP A 178 13.77 -2.90 11.33
N GLY A 179 14.36 -3.75 12.16
CA GLY A 179 14.19 -5.20 12.12
C GLY A 179 14.81 -5.89 13.34
N PRO A 180 15.10 -7.20 13.26
CA PRO A 180 14.73 -8.09 12.17
C PRO A 180 13.21 -8.31 12.09
N LEU A 181 12.74 -9.10 11.12
CA LEU A 181 11.35 -9.56 11.10
C LEU A 181 11.07 -10.44 12.32
N GLU A 182 9.87 -10.33 12.89
CA GLU A 182 9.43 -11.07 14.07
C GLU A 182 8.10 -11.77 13.79
N ASN A 183 7.86 -12.93 14.41
CA ASN A 183 6.54 -13.59 14.35
C ASN A 183 5.95 -13.72 12.93
N THR A 184 6.77 -14.05 11.94
CA THR A 184 6.31 -14.29 10.56
C THR A 184 5.72 -15.69 10.47
N PRO A 185 4.47 -15.87 9.99
CA PRO A 185 3.82 -17.18 9.94
C PRO A 185 4.50 -18.10 8.91
N ALA A 186 4.87 -19.31 9.32
CA ALA A 186 5.57 -20.27 8.45
C ALA A 186 4.70 -20.78 7.27
N ASP A 187 3.38 -20.77 7.42
CA ASP A 187 2.42 -21.18 6.40
C ASP A 187 1.93 -20.01 5.52
N ASN A 188 2.51 -18.82 5.70
CA ASN A 188 2.14 -17.59 4.99
C ASN A 188 0.69 -17.13 5.20
N LYS A 189 -0.02 -17.64 6.22
CA LYS A 189 -1.42 -17.28 6.46
C LYS A 189 -1.55 -16.16 7.49
N TYR A 190 -2.41 -15.21 7.15
CA TYR A 190 -2.79 -14.09 8.00
C TYR A 190 -4.32 -14.12 8.12
N PRO A 191 -4.87 -14.64 9.24
CA PRO A 191 -6.31 -14.66 9.46
C PRO A 191 -6.93 -13.26 9.53
N ALA A 192 -8.24 -13.18 9.31
CA ALA A 192 -9.00 -11.96 9.52
C ALA A 192 -8.80 -11.42 10.96
N GLY A 193 -8.57 -10.12 11.06
CA GLY A 193 -8.22 -9.44 12.30
C GLY A 193 -6.72 -9.31 12.54
N THR A 194 -5.84 -9.94 11.78
CA THR A 194 -4.38 -9.77 11.95
C THR A 194 -3.95 -8.32 11.68
N ILE A 195 -3.07 -7.80 12.54
CA ILE A 195 -2.33 -6.55 12.33
C ILE A 195 -0.87 -6.93 12.06
N ALA A 196 -0.38 -6.60 10.87
CA ALA A 196 0.98 -6.90 10.45
C ALA A 196 1.70 -5.67 9.92
N VAL A 197 3.02 -5.70 9.99
CA VAL A 197 3.90 -4.57 9.67
C VAL A 197 4.25 -4.61 8.19
N ALA A 198 3.98 -3.53 7.46
CA ALA A 198 4.41 -3.42 6.07
C ALA A 198 5.92 -3.12 6.01
N ARG A 199 6.58 -3.65 4.99
CA ARG A 199 8.05 -3.58 4.86
C ARG A 199 8.53 -3.48 3.43
N THR A 200 9.77 -3.04 3.27
CA THR A 200 10.52 -3.22 2.04
C THR A 200 10.80 -4.71 1.80
N GLY A 201 10.56 -5.17 0.56
CA GLY A 201 10.81 -6.54 0.13
C GLY A 201 12.30 -6.93 0.22
N ASN A 202 12.57 -8.23 0.35
CA ASN A 202 13.89 -8.85 0.42
C ASN A 202 14.84 -8.23 1.47
N ASN A 203 14.29 -7.63 2.53
CA ASN A 203 15.06 -6.99 3.59
C ASN A 203 14.46 -7.29 4.97
N ALA A 204 15.21 -8.02 5.79
CA ALA A 204 14.79 -8.36 7.15
C ALA A 204 14.75 -7.16 8.10
N TYR A 205 15.42 -6.05 7.76
CA TYR A 205 15.38 -4.75 8.45
C TYR A 205 14.56 -3.70 7.67
N GLY A 206 13.66 -4.18 6.79
CA GLY A 206 12.84 -3.34 5.95
C GLY A 206 11.53 -2.86 6.60
N ASN A 207 11.25 -3.19 7.86
CA ASN A 207 10.04 -2.71 8.53
C ASN A 207 10.11 -1.19 8.73
N GLY A 208 8.96 -0.51 8.67
CA GLY A 208 8.87 0.92 8.86
C GLY A 208 7.77 1.31 9.85
N THR A 209 7.12 2.45 9.59
CA THR A 209 5.98 2.95 10.38
C THR A 209 4.63 2.42 9.90
N GLN A 210 4.61 1.80 8.72
CA GLN A 210 3.42 1.33 8.05
C GLN A 210 2.96 -0.03 8.59
N PHE A 211 1.64 -0.21 8.65
CA PHE A 211 1.00 -1.46 9.02
C PHE A 211 -0.20 -1.73 8.13
N PHE A 212 -0.66 -2.97 8.10
CA PHE A 212 -1.91 -3.33 7.47
C PHE A 212 -2.77 -4.18 8.40
N ILE A 213 -4.09 -4.01 8.25
CA ILE A 213 -5.12 -4.80 8.90
C ILE A 213 -5.65 -5.77 7.87
N VAL A 214 -5.59 -7.06 8.19
CA VAL A 214 -6.20 -8.12 7.39
C VAL A 214 -7.67 -8.21 7.78
N TYR A 215 -8.59 -7.96 6.85
CA TYR A 215 -10.03 -7.99 7.13
C TYR A 215 -10.73 -9.24 6.58
N LYS A 216 -10.00 -10.06 5.83
CA LYS A 216 -10.40 -11.39 5.33
C LYS A 216 -9.16 -12.28 5.35
N ASP A 217 -9.31 -13.55 5.69
CA ASP A 217 -8.22 -14.54 5.63
C ASP A 217 -7.43 -14.40 4.33
N THR A 218 -6.12 -14.15 4.47
CA THR A 218 -5.24 -13.80 3.36
C THR A 218 -3.96 -14.63 3.46
N ALA A 219 -3.52 -15.18 2.33
CA ALA A 219 -2.19 -15.77 2.20
C ALA A 219 -1.25 -14.75 1.55
N ILE A 220 -0.12 -14.47 2.20
CA ILE A 220 0.90 -13.54 1.70
C ILE A 220 2.24 -14.29 1.62
N PRO A 221 2.72 -14.63 0.41
CA PRO A 221 3.98 -15.35 0.25
C PRO A 221 5.17 -14.64 0.92
N ALA A 222 6.00 -15.42 1.60
CA ALA A 222 7.31 -14.96 2.04
C ALA A 222 8.25 -14.72 0.85
N ASP A 223 9.14 -13.76 1.00
CA ASP A 223 10.27 -13.54 0.09
C ASP A 223 11.58 -14.10 0.68
N SER A 224 12.74 -13.74 0.11
CA SER A 224 14.04 -14.24 0.56
C SER A 224 14.40 -13.84 2.00
N ALA A 225 13.78 -12.80 2.55
CA ALA A 225 13.96 -12.36 3.94
C ALA A 225 12.89 -12.93 4.88
N GLY A 226 11.73 -13.33 4.37
CA GLY A 226 10.64 -13.95 5.15
C GLY A 226 9.26 -13.37 4.89
N GLY A 227 8.32 -13.57 5.82
CA GLY A 227 6.96 -13.02 5.75
C GLY A 227 6.86 -11.56 6.21
N TYR A 228 5.68 -11.19 6.71
CA TYR A 228 5.40 -9.91 7.35
C TYR A 228 5.27 -10.12 8.86
N THR A 229 5.79 -9.17 9.65
CA THR A 229 5.77 -9.28 11.10
C THR A 229 4.35 -9.14 11.62
N ILE A 230 3.79 -10.19 12.24
CA ILE A 230 2.51 -10.09 12.94
C ILE A 230 2.77 -9.45 14.30
N VAL A 231 2.40 -8.18 14.43
CA VAL A 231 2.57 -7.43 15.69
C VAL A 231 1.37 -7.59 16.62
N GLY A 232 0.20 -7.93 16.08
CA GLY A 232 -1.01 -7.98 16.90
C GLY A 232 -2.27 -8.37 16.14
N LYS A 233 -3.42 -8.00 16.71
CA LYS A 233 -4.73 -8.26 16.14
C LYS A 233 -5.77 -7.20 16.54
N VAL A 234 -6.79 -7.09 15.71
CA VAL A 234 -8.06 -6.42 16.01
C VAL A 234 -8.85 -7.31 16.96
N THR A 235 -9.33 -6.73 18.07
CA THR A 235 -10.13 -7.41 19.10
C THR A 235 -11.61 -7.07 19.01
N SER A 236 -11.98 -5.95 18.38
CA SER A 236 -13.36 -5.56 18.10
C SER A 236 -13.44 -4.56 16.94
N GLY A 237 -14.60 -4.44 16.31
CA GLY A 237 -14.85 -3.43 15.27
C GLY A 237 -14.24 -3.73 13.90
N LEU A 238 -13.84 -4.97 13.62
CA LEU A 238 -13.30 -5.38 12.31
C LEU A 238 -14.29 -5.11 11.16
N ASP A 239 -15.60 -5.12 11.45
CA ASP A 239 -16.65 -4.77 10.50
C ASP A 239 -16.53 -3.33 9.95
N THR A 240 -15.85 -2.44 10.67
CA THR A 240 -15.50 -1.11 10.16
C THR A 240 -14.62 -1.24 8.90
N VAL A 241 -13.62 -2.13 8.93
CA VAL A 241 -12.71 -2.34 7.80
C VAL A 241 -13.41 -3.06 6.66
N THR A 242 -14.29 -4.02 6.96
CA THR A 242 -15.07 -4.69 5.90
C THR A 242 -16.05 -3.74 5.21
N LYS A 243 -16.65 -2.78 5.93
CA LYS A 243 -17.48 -1.71 5.34
C LYS A 243 -16.68 -0.76 4.46
N ILE A 244 -15.48 -0.36 4.89
CA ILE A 244 -14.54 0.42 4.06
C ILE A 244 -14.25 -0.35 2.76
N ALA A 245 -13.94 -1.64 2.87
CA ALA A 245 -13.66 -2.48 1.71
C ALA A 245 -14.86 -2.62 0.77
N ALA A 246 -16.07 -2.75 1.31
CA ALA A 246 -17.31 -2.85 0.55
C ALA A 246 -17.66 -1.57 -0.22
N ALA A 247 -17.19 -0.40 0.24
CA ALA A 247 -17.32 0.87 -0.50
C ALA A 247 -16.43 0.91 -1.76
N GLY A 248 -15.45 0.01 -1.86
CA GLY A 248 -14.62 -0.18 -3.04
C GLY A 248 -13.38 0.72 -3.10
N LEU A 249 -12.79 0.78 -4.28
CA LEU A 249 -11.58 1.54 -4.58
C LEU A 249 -11.91 2.92 -5.17
N LYS A 250 -10.94 3.82 -5.14
CA LYS A 250 -11.02 5.16 -5.71
C LYS A 250 -11.44 5.10 -7.18
N THR A 251 -12.35 6.01 -7.57
CA THR A 251 -12.85 6.08 -8.95
C THR A 251 -11.70 6.22 -9.94
N GLY A 252 -11.70 5.38 -10.97
CA GLY A 252 -10.67 5.34 -12.01
C GLY A 252 -9.58 4.28 -11.78
N GLU A 253 -9.53 3.67 -10.60
CA GLU A 253 -8.72 2.48 -10.37
C GLU A 253 -9.46 1.24 -10.90
N ASN A 254 -8.83 0.53 -11.84
CA ASN A 254 -9.32 -0.73 -12.36
C ASN A 254 -8.53 -1.85 -11.71
N GLY A 255 -9.16 -2.66 -10.87
CA GLY A 255 -8.50 -3.81 -10.24
C GLY A 255 -9.00 -4.10 -8.83
N THR A 256 -8.19 -4.85 -8.09
CA THR A 256 -8.46 -5.27 -6.70
C THR A 256 -7.44 -4.69 -5.71
N ASP A 257 -6.67 -3.68 -6.10
CA ASP A 257 -5.63 -3.05 -5.29
C ASP A 257 -5.51 -1.57 -5.65
N GLY A 258 -5.64 -0.70 -4.65
CA GLY A 258 -5.48 0.74 -4.83
C GLY A 258 -5.97 1.54 -3.63
N ALA A 259 -6.28 2.82 -3.79
CA ALA A 259 -6.74 3.67 -2.69
C ALA A 259 -8.22 3.40 -2.33
N PRO A 260 -8.63 3.56 -1.05
CA PRO A 260 -10.03 3.49 -0.68
C PRO A 260 -10.91 4.49 -1.46
N ALA A 261 -12.12 4.08 -1.85
CA ALA A 261 -13.10 4.95 -2.52
C ALA A 261 -13.41 6.21 -1.70
N GLU A 262 -13.64 5.99 -0.40
CA GLU A 262 -13.80 7.04 0.58
C GLU A 262 -12.50 7.18 1.38
N PRO A 263 -11.90 8.38 1.46
CA PRO A 263 -10.66 8.57 2.20
C PRO A 263 -10.78 8.11 3.66
N VAL A 264 -9.80 7.29 4.07
CA VAL A 264 -9.68 6.77 5.42
C VAL A 264 -8.45 7.38 6.08
N THR A 265 -8.64 7.94 7.27
CA THR A 265 -7.60 8.56 8.09
C THR A 265 -7.71 8.05 9.51
N ILE A 266 -6.58 8.02 10.21
CA ILE A 266 -6.49 7.65 11.62
C ILE A 266 -6.68 8.91 12.45
N ASP A 267 -7.78 8.99 13.20
CA ASP A 267 -8.02 10.09 14.14
C ASP A 267 -7.12 9.97 15.37
N SER A 268 -6.93 8.74 15.86
CA SER A 268 -6.05 8.43 16.97
C SER A 268 -5.67 6.95 17.00
N PHE A 269 -4.47 6.65 17.49
CA PHE A 269 -4.06 5.29 17.85
C PHE A 269 -3.50 5.34 19.27
N SER A 270 -4.17 4.66 20.21
CA SER A 270 -3.81 4.67 21.63
C SER A 270 -3.62 3.25 22.14
N LEU A 271 -2.55 3.05 22.90
CA LEU A 271 -2.14 1.75 23.44
C LEU A 271 -1.79 1.92 24.92
N LYS A 272 -2.31 1.04 25.77
CA LYS A 272 -2.07 0.98 27.21
C LYS A 272 -1.25 -0.25 27.56
#